data_AF-A0AAJ1TYW2-F1
#
_entry.id   AF-A0AAJ1TYW2-F1
#
_cell.length_a   1.000
_cell.length_b   1.000
_cell.length_c   1.000
_cell.angle_alpha   90.00
_cell.angle_beta   90.00
_cell.angle_gamma   90.00
#
_symmetry.space_group_name_H-M   'P 1'
#
loop_
_entity.id
_entity.type
_entity.pdbx_description
1 polymer ?
#
loop_
_entity_poly.entity_id
_entity_poly.type
_entity_poly.pdbx_seq_one_letter_code
_entity_poly.pdbx_strand_id
1 'polypeptide(L)'
;MEEDCTHSAKSHFNAQARWNRWNYLFGLPSVVISALAGTAFFKDYAAVAGVMTAVVTVLTALMTFLKPSERANAHKNSGDQYLSLRNDARVYRLIGLTMATEEEAAIAGMTGLTTRRNELNQASPPVSGRDFRKAKVGIDAGEAVHAVDRREAQA
;
A
#
# COMPACT_ATOMS: atom_id res chain seq x y z
N MET A 1 -9.75 3.00 -16.76
CA MET A 1 -10.24 2.62 -15.41
C MET A 1 -9.56 1.36 -14.89
N GLU A 2 -9.72 0.18 -15.51
CA GLU A 2 -9.10 -1.06 -15.02
C GLU A 2 -7.57 -0.96 -14.93
N GLU A 3 -6.94 -0.41 -15.97
CA GLU A 3 -5.49 -0.15 -16.02
C GLU A 3 -5.06 0.87 -14.96
N ASP A 4 -5.73 2.03 -14.89
CA ASP A 4 -5.46 3.07 -13.89
C ASP A 4 -5.51 2.51 -12.46
N CYS A 5 -6.54 1.72 -12.15
CA CYS A 5 -6.69 1.08 -10.84
C CYS A 5 -5.54 0.09 -10.56
N THR A 6 -5.04 -0.61 -11.58
CA THR A 6 -3.89 -1.51 -11.45
C THR A 6 -2.62 -0.73 -11.11
N HIS A 7 -2.35 0.38 -11.81
CA HIS A 7 -1.23 1.27 -11.51
C HIS A 7 -1.33 1.91 -10.12
N SER A 8 -2.50 2.43 -9.75
CA SER A 8 -2.75 3.02 -8.44
C SER A 8 -2.57 1.99 -7.32
N ALA A 9 -3.20 0.81 -7.45
CA ALA A 9 -3.07 -0.26 -6.47
C ALA A 9 -1.61 -0.66 -6.25
N LYS A 10 -0.87 -0.91 -7.33
CA LYS A 10 0.55 -1.31 -7.24
C LYS A 10 1.42 -0.22 -6.62
N SER A 11 1.15 1.05 -6.94
CA SER A 11 1.86 2.19 -6.36
C SER A 11 1.64 2.27 -4.84
N HIS A 12 0.39 2.04 -4.39
CA HIS A 12 0.05 1.94 -2.98
C HIS A 12 0.74 0.75 -2.29
N PHE A 13 0.76 -0.44 -2.89
CA PHE A 13 1.47 -1.59 -2.30
C PHE A 13 3.00 -1.38 -2.23
N ASN A 14 3.59 -0.68 -3.19
CA ASN A 14 5.00 -0.27 -3.10
C ASN A 14 5.25 0.66 -1.92
N ALA A 15 4.37 1.66 -1.71
CA ALA A 15 4.44 2.56 -0.57
C ALA A 15 4.21 1.82 0.76
N GLN A 16 3.27 0.89 0.83
CA GLN A 16 3.07 -0.01 1.97
C GLN A 16 4.36 -0.77 2.29
N ALA A 17 4.97 -1.44 1.32
CA ALA A 17 6.19 -2.21 1.52
C ALA A 17 7.34 -1.33 2.04
N ARG A 18 7.45 -0.10 1.53
CA ARG A 18 8.42 0.89 2.01
C ARG A 18 8.17 1.27 3.47
N TRP A 19 6.93 1.59 3.85
CA TRP A 19 6.59 1.94 5.22
C TRP A 19 6.74 0.77 6.20
N ASN A 20 6.41 -0.45 5.77
CA ASN A 20 6.71 -1.67 6.55
C ASN A 20 8.20 -1.82 6.81
N ARG A 21 9.05 -1.57 5.81
CA ARG A 21 10.51 -1.61 6.01
C ARG A 21 10.96 -0.60 7.06
N TRP A 22 10.43 0.63 7.03
CA TRP A 22 10.72 1.63 8.07
C TRP A 22 10.25 1.20 9.45
N ASN A 23 9.06 0.59 9.54
CA ASN A 23 8.54 0.08 10.80
C ASN A 23 9.48 -0.97 11.42
N TYR A 24 9.94 -1.93 10.62
CA TYR A 24 10.89 -2.94 11.11
C TYR A 24 12.28 -2.37 11.41
N LEU A 25 12.74 -1.42 10.60
CA LEU A 25 14.06 -0.78 10.77
C LEU A 25 14.17 -0.03 12.10
N PHE A 26 13.08 0.58 12.58
CA PHE A 26 13.09 1.28 13.87
C PHE A 26 12.66 0.38 15.03
N GLY A 27 11.61 -0.41 14.84
CA GLY A 27 11.01 -1.22 15.91
C GLY A 27 11.92 -2.35 16.38
N LEU A 28 12.51 -3.12 15.47
CA LEU A 28 13.30 -4.28 15.85
C LEU A 28 14.59 -3.88 16.61
N PRO A 29 15.41 -2.92 16.14
CA PRO A 29 16.56 -2.47 16.91
C PRO A 29 16.18 -1.84 18.25
N SER A 30 15.07 -1.10 18.31
CA SER A 30 14.59 -0.49 19.55
C SER A 30 14.32 -1.54 20.63
N VAL A 31 13.66 -2.66 20.27
CA VAL A 31 13.38 -3.77 21.20
C VAL A 31 14.69 -4.42 21.67
N VAL A 32 15.60 -4.74 20.75
CA VAL A 32 16.87 -5.41 21.08
C VAL A 32 17.75 -4.54 21.98
N ILE A 33 17.91 -3.26 21.63
CA ILE A 33 18.75 -2.32 22.40
C ILE A 33 18.14 -2.07 23.78
N SER A 34 16.81 -1.96 23.89
CA SER A 34 16.12 -1.78 25.18
C SER A 34 16.37 -2.96 26.13
N ALA A 35 16.29 -4.19 25.62
CA ALA A 35 16.62 -5.38 26.39
C ALA A 35 18.08 -5.38 26.87
N LEU A 36 19.04 -5.03 25.98
CA LEU A 36 20.45 -4.92 26.33
C LEU A 36 20.72 -3.81 27.36
N ALA A 37 20.07 -2.65 27.22
CA ALA A 37 20.16 -1.54 28.17
C ALA A 37 19.75 -1.96 29.57
N GLY A 38 18.64 -2.69 29.69
CA GLY A 38 18.20 -3.28 30.96
C GLY A 38 19.30 -4.14 31.60
N THR A 39 19.90 -5.06 30.83
CA THR A 39 20.99 -5.91 31.36
C THR A 39 22.25 -5.15 31.72
N ALA A 40 22.57 -4.06 31.01
CA ALA A 40 23.76 -3.26 31.26
C ALA A 40 23.67 -2.48 32.58
N PHE A 41 22.47 -2.00 32.96
CA PHE A 41 22.24 -1.39 34.27
C PHE A 41 22.51 -2.37 35.43
N PHE A 42 22.18 -3.65 35.27
CA PHE A 42 22.45 -4.68 36.29
C PHE A 42 23.93 -5.08 36.44
N LYS A 43 24.79 -4.71 35.48
CA LYS A 43 26.23 -5.04 35.48
C LYS A 43 27.11 -3.80 35.70
N ASP A 44 26.57 -2.74 36.30
CA ASP A 44 27.25 -1.46 36.55
C ASP A 44 27.81 -0.74 35.30
N TYR A 45 27.30 -1.05 34.10
CA TYR A 45 27.65 -0.35 32.86
C TYR A 45 26.76 0.88 32.61
N ALA A 46 26.59 1.72 33.62
CA ALA A 46 25.61 2.82 33.63
C ALA A 46 25.76 3.80 32.46
N ALA A 47 26.98 4.17 32.08
CA ALA A 47 27.23 5.07 30.95
C ALA A 47 26.77 4.45 29.61
N VAL A 48 27.07 3.16 29.39
CA VAL A 48 26.68 2.43 28.18
C VAL A 48 25.15 2.26 28.15
N ALA A 49 24.55 1.94 29.28
CA ALA A 49 23.10 1.83 29.43
C ALA A 49 22.38 3.16 29.16
N GLY A 50 22.95 4.28 29.58
CA GLY A 50 22.46 5.63 29.27
C GLY A 50 22.45 5.93 27.76
N VAL A 51 23.55 5.64 27.06
CA VAL A 51 23.62 5.82 25.59
C VAL A 51 22.60 4.95 24.88
N MET A 52 22.49 3.66 25.26
CA MET A 52 21.51 2.76 24.66
C MET A 52 20.06 3.25 24.87
N THR A 53 19.74 3.74 26.07
CA THR A 53 18.42 4.29 26.38
C THR A 53 18.10 5.54 25.58
N ALA A 54 19.10 6.42 25.36
CA ALA A 54 18.95 7.59 24.51
C ALA A 54 18.64 7.19 23.05
N VAL A 55 19.35 6.19 22.51
CA VAL A 55 19.08 5.66 21.16
C VAL A 55 17.67 5.08 21.06
N VAL A 56 17.25 4.26 22.02
CA VAL A 56 15.87 3.69 22.08
C VAL A 56 14.82 4.80 22.12
N THR A 57 15.05 5.85 22.90
CA THR A 57 14.16 7.01 22.98
C THR A 57 14.00 7.69 21.61
N VAL A 58 15.09 7.90 20.89
CA VAL A 58 15.05 8.49 19.54
C VAL A 58 14.29 7.59 18.56
N LEU A 59 14.58 6.29 18.52
CA LEU A 59 13.90 5.34 17.64
C LEU A 59 12.39 5.28 17.94
N THR A 60 12.02 5.27 19.22
CA THR A 60 10.63 5.26 19.67
C THR A 60 9.92 6.57 19.28
N ALA A 61 10.56 7.71 19.48
CA ALA A 61 10.04 9.01 19.05
C ALA A 61 9.81 9.05 17.52
N LEU A 62 10.74 8.51 16.72
CA LEU A 62 10.58 8.39 15.28
C LEU A 62 9.39 7.49 14.90
N MET A 63 9.19 6.36 15.59
CA MET A 63 8.02 5.50 15.34
C MET A 63 6.71 6.22 15.65
N THR A 64 6.64 6.92 16.79
CA THR A 64 5.44 7.67 17.21
C THR A 64 5.15 8.86 16.30
N PHE A 65 6.18 9.56 15.83
CA PHE A 65 6.04 10.71 14.94
C PHE A 65 5.72 10.31 13.49
N LEU A 66 6.46 9.35 12.93
CA LEU A 66 6.30 8.95 11.53
C LEU A 66 5.11 8.01 11.31
N LYS A 67 4.69 7.28 12.37
CA LYS A 67 3.59 6.30 12.34
C LYS A 67 3.72 5.31 11.17
N PRO A 68 4.87 4.64 11.00
CA PRO A 68 5.15 3.85 9.80
C PRO A 68 4.17 2.68 9.62
N SER A 69 3.74 2.02 10.71
CA SER A 69 2.72 0.97 10.67
C SER A 69 1.35 1.48 10.19
N GLU A 70 0.87 2.62 10.72
CA GLU A 70 -0.40 3.24 10.30
C GLU A 70 -0.36 3.63 8.82
N ARG A 71 0.75 4.23 8.36
CA ARG A 71 0.92 4.62 6.96
C ARG A 71 0.96 3.40 6.05
N ALA A 72 1.63 2.33 6.45
CA ALA A 72 1.63 1.09 5.68
C ALA A 72 0.21 0.53 5.53
N ASN A 73 -0.55 0.47 6.62
CA ASN A 73 -1.93 -0.01 6.59
C ASN A 73 -2.85 0.89 5.75
N ALA A 74 -2.70 2.21 5.83
CA ALA A 74 -3.46 3.14 4.99
C ALA A 74 -3.20 2.91 3.50
N HIS A 75 -1.93 2.76 3.11
CA HIS A 75 -1.60 2.45 1.72
C HIS A 75 -2.10 1.06 1.31
N LYS A 76 -2.00 0.04 2.18
CA LYS A 76 -2.55 -1.30 1.90
C LYS A 76 -4.05 -1.21 1.60
N ASN A 77 -4.81 -0.54 2.47
CA ASN A 77 -6.26 -0.38 2.33
C ASN A 77 -6.63 0.32 1.01
N SER A 78 -5.97 1.43 0.67
CA SER A 78 -6.18 2.07 -0.64
C SER A 78 -5.85 1.12 -1.80
N GLY A 79 -4.74 0.38 -1.71
CA GLY A 79 -4.37 -0.61 -2.72
C GLY A 79 -5.44 -1.68 -2.94
N ASP A 80 -5.97 -2.24 -1.86
CA ASP A 80 -7.05 -3.23 -1.90
C ASP A 80 -8.34 -2.64 -2.50
N GLN A 81 -8.69 -1.40 -2.14
CA GLN A 81 -9.88 -0.72 -2.68
C GLN A 81 -9.76 -0.47 -4.19
N TYR A 82 -8.58 -0.10 -4.70
CA TYR A 82 -8.37 0.03 -6.15
C TYR A 82 -8.47 -1.32 -6.86
N LEU A 83 -7.96 -2.41 -6.27
CA LEU A 83 -8.12 -3.74 -6.85
C LEU A 83 -9.60 -4.19 -6.86
N SER A 84 -10.35 -3.90 -5.80
CA SER A 84 -11.80 -4.14 -5.76
C SER A 84 -12.52 -3.36 -6.86
N LEU A 85 -12.26 -2.05 -6.97
CA LEU A 85 -12.84 -1.21 -8.02
C LEU A 85 -12.51 -1.71 -9.43
N ARG A 86 -11.26 -2.15 -9.66
CA ARG A 86 -10.85 -2.75 -10.93
C ARG A 86 -11.69 -3.99 -11.24
N ASN A 87 -11.85 -4.88 -10.28
CA ASN A 87 -12.62 -6.11 -10.47
C ASN A 87 -14.09 -5.81 -10.73
N ASP A 88 -14.68 -4.87 -9.99
CA ASP A 88 -16.07 -4.46 -10.18
C ASP A 88 -16.28 -3.82 -11.55
N ALA A 89 -15.32 -2.99 -12.02
CA ALA A 89 -15.34 -2.44 -13.36
C ALA A 89 -15.25 -3.52 -14.44
N ARG A 90 -14.41 -4.55 -14.24
CA ARG A 90 -14.30 -5.69 -15.17
C ARG A 90 -15.60 -6.50 -15.22
N VAL A 91 -16.18 -6.83 -14.07
CA VAL A 91 -17.46 -7.55 -13.98
C VAL A 91 -18.57 -6.73 -14.63
N TYR A 92 -18.62 -5.43 -14.37
CA TYR A 92 -19.59 -4.55 -14.98
C TYR A 92 -19.45 -4.53 -16.51
N ARG A 93 -18.22 -4.40 -17.03
CA ARG A 93 -17.96 -4.40 -18.47
C ARG A 93 -18.34 -5.73 -19.16
N LEU A 94 -18.00 -6.85 -18.53
CA LEU A 94 -18.19 -8.18 -19.15
C LEU A 94 -19.61 -8.73 -18.98
N ILE A 95 -20.28 -8.41 -17.88
CA ILE A 95 -21.59 -8.98 -17.53
C ILE A 95 -22.61 -7.86 -17.41
N GLY A 96 -22.36 -6.87 -16.54
CA GLY A 96 -23.32 -5.81 -16.23
C GLY A 96 -23.86 -5.07 -17.46
N LEU A 97 -22.98 -4.68 -18.38
CA LEU A 97 -23.37 -3.99 -19.63
C LEU A 97 -24.22 -4.88 -20.54
N THR A 98 -23.91 -6.18 -20.63
CA THR A 98 -24.68 -7.10 -21.48
C THR A 98 -26.07 -7.41 -20.93
N MET A 99 -26.25 -7.24 -19.62
CA MET A 99 -27.54 -7.45 -18.95
C MET A 99 -28.35 -6.16 -18.82
N ALA A 100 -27.75 -4.99 -19.04
CA ALA A 100 -28.46 -3.73 -19.04
C ALA A 100 -29.36 -3.64 -20.28
N THR A 101 -30.67 -3.65 -20.05
CA THR A 101 -31.67 -3.58 -21.13
C THR A 101 -31.94 -2.15 -21.60
N GLU A 102 -31.74 -1.18 -20.71
CA GLU A 102 -31.94 0.25 -20.95
C GLU A 102 -30.61 1.01 -20.89
N GLU A 103 -30.48 2.03 -21.74
CA GLU A 103 -29.29 2.88 -21.80
C GLU A 103 -29.05 3.60 -20.46
N GLU A 104 -30.10 4.06 -19.79
CA GLU A 104 -30.04 4.73 -18.51
C GLU A 104 -29.43 3.83 -17.41
N ALA A 105 -29.74 2.53 -17.44
CA ALA A 105 -29.17 1.58 -16.49
C ALA A 105 -27.67 1.36 -16.74
N ALA A 106 -27.25 1.36 -18.01
CA ALA A 106 -25.84 1.30 -18.37
C ALA A 106 -25.09 2.58 -17.92
N ILE A 107 -25.67 3.75 -18.15
CA ILE A 107 -25.07 5.02 -17.73
C ILE A 107 -24.97 5.09 -16.20
N ALA A 108 -25.99 4.63 -15.48
CA ALA A 108 -26.01 4.63 -14.01
C ALA A 108 -24.88 3.74 -13.42
N GLY A 109 -24.68 2.54 -13.96
CA GLY A 109 -23.61 1.64 -13.50
C GLY A 109 -22.22 2.22 -13.70
N MET A 110 -21.95 2.78 -14.90
CA MET A 110 -20.69 3.47 -15.19
C MET A 110 -20.47 4.69 -14.28
N THR A 111 -21.53 5.46 -14.03
CA THR A 111 -21.49 6.64 -13.16
C THR A 111 -21.15 6.24 -11.72
N GLY A 112 -21.75 5.16 -11.21
CA GLY A 112 -21.44 4.62 -9.88
C GLY A 112 -19.97 4.23 -9.71
N LEU A 113 -19.39 3.53 -10.70
CA LEU A 113 -17.96 3.19 -10.70
C LEU A 113 -17.06 4.45 -10.74
N THR A 114 -17.45 5.44 -11.54
CA THR A 114 -16.71 6.70 -11.67
C THR A 114 -16.75 7.52 -10.37
N THR A 115 -17.91 7.58 -9.71
CA THR A 115 -18.06 8.23 -8.40
C THR A 115 -17.18 7.55 -7.36
N ARG A 116 -17.24 6.22 -7.24
CA ARG A 116 -16.39 5.47 -6.31
C ARG A 116 -14.90 5.69 -6.58
N ARG A 117 -14.48 5.74 -7.85
CA ARG A 117 -13.09 6.08 -8.22
C ARG A 117 -12.68 7.45 -7.69
N ASN A 118 -13.53 8.46 -7.87
CA ASN A 118 -13.23 9.83 -7.44
C ASN A 118 -13.14 9.93 -5.92
N GLU A 119 -14.08 9.29 -5.20
CA GLU A 119 -14.04 9.19 -3.74
C GLU A 119 -12.76 8.50 -3.25
N LEU A 120 -12.37 7.39 -3.89
CA LEU A 120 -11.17 6.66 -3.56
C LEU A 120 -9.89 7.49 -3.83
N ASN A 121 -9.85 8.22 -4.94
CA ASN A 121 -8.75 9.14 -5.26
C ASN A 121 -8.62 10.24 -4.19
N GLN A 122 -9.74 10.76 -3.69
CA GLN A 122 -9.76 11.81 -2.67
C GLN A 122 -9.37 11.28 -1.28
N ALA A 123 -9.82 10.07 -0.92
CA ALA A 123 -9.56 9.47 0.39
C ALA A 123 -8.17 8.84 0.52
N SER A 124 -7.52 8.52 -0.60
CA SER A 124 -6.23 7.81 -0.60
C SER A 124 -5.07 8.72 -0.20
N PRO A 125 -4.13 8.24 0.63
CA PRO A 125 -2.92 8.98 0.93
C PRO A 125 -2.05 9.15 -0.34
N PRO A 126 -1.36 10.29 -0.50
CA PRO A 126 -0.53 10.54 -1.66
C PRO A 126 0.61 9.52 -1.75
N VAL A 127 0.86 9.02 -2.97
CA VAL A 127 1.95 8.09 -3.24
C VAL A 127 3.19 8.84 -3.72
N SER A 128 4.37 8.40 -3.29
CA SER A 128 5.61 9.05 -3.73
C SER A 128 5.90 8.74 -5.21
N GLY A 129 6.56 9.67 -5.90
CA GLY A 129 6.96 9.46 -7.29
C GLY A 129 7.90 8.25 -7.48
N ARG A 130 8.65 7.84 -6.45
CA ARG A 130 9.47 6.62 -6.50
C ARG A 130 8.61 5.36 -6.51
N ASP A 131 7.59 5.31 -5.65
CA ASP A 131 6.68 4.15 -5.55
C ASP A 131 5.84 4.01 -6.82
N PHE A 132 5.40 5.15 -7.40
CA PHE A 132 4.70 5.20 -8.68
C PHE A 132 5.58 4.72 -9.84
N ARG A 133 6.80 5.25 -9.98
CA ARG A 133 7.73 4.80 -11.03
C ARG A 133 8.06 3.31 -10.90
N LYS A 134 8.26 2.83 -9.67
CA LYS A 134 8.48 1.40 -9.42
C LYS A 134 7.27 0.56 -9.86
N ALA A 135 6.06 1.04 -9.60
CA ALA A 135 4.84 0.36 -10.05
C ALA A 135 4.75 0.32 -11.58
N LYS A 136 5.00 1.46 -12.24
CA LYS A 136 5.02 1.55 -13.69
C LYS A 136 6.03 0.56 -14.31
N VAL A 137 7.28 0.56 -13.82
CA VAL A 137 8.31 -0.37 -14.32
C VAL A 137 7.90 -1.83 -14.15
N GLY A 138 7.33 -2.21 -13.00
CA GLY A 138 6.88 -3.58 -12.76
C GLY A 138 5.71 -3.99 -13.66
N ILE A 139 4.74 -3.10 -13.85
CA ILE A 139 3.59 -3.35 -14.72
C ILE A 139 4.04 -3.45 -16.19
N ASP A 140 4.87 -2.51 -16.66
CA ASP A 140 5.43 -2.52 -18.01
C ASP A 140 6.27 -3.79 -18.26
N ALA A 141 6.88 -4.37 -17.22
CA ALA A 141 7.60 -5.65 -17.27
C ALA A 141 6.68 -6.91 -17.23
N GLY A 142 5.36 -6.73 -17.16
CA GLY A 142 4.38 -7.82 -17.22
C GLY A 142 3.96 -8.40 -15.87
N GLU A 143 4.27 -7.76 -14.73
CA GLU A 143 3.84 -8.26 -13.40
C GLU A 143 2.31 -8.37 -13.25
N ALA A 144 1.56 -7.58 -14.02
CA ALA A 144 0.11 -7.59 -14.02
C ALA A 144 -0.51 -8.54 -15.07
N VAL A 145 0.31 -9.19 -15.92
CA VAL A 145 -0.15 -10.05 -17.01
C VAL A 145 -0.26 -11.49 -16.52
N HIS A 146 -1.46 -12.05 -16.56
CA HIS A 146 -1.69 -13.44 -16.18
C HIS A 146 -1.57 -14.37 -17.39
N ALA A 147 -1.38 -15.67 -17.12
CA ALA A 147 -1.26 -16.67 -18.17
C ALA A 147 -2.49 -16.78 -19.07
N VAL A 148 -3.67 -16.47 -18.52
CA VAL A 148 -4.95 -16.46 -19.25
C VAL A 148 -5.01 -15.32 -20.27
N ASP A 149 -4.50 -14.13 -19.92
CA ASP A 149 -4.51 -12.96 -20.81
C ASP A 149 -3.59 -13.17 -22.03
N ARG A 150 -2.50 -13.94 -21.85
CA ARG A 150 -1.60 -14.31 -22.95
C ARG A 150 -2.24 -15.26 -23.96
N ARG A 151 -3.21 -16.08 -23.54
CA ARG A 151 -3.88 -17.04 -24.43
C ARG A 151 -4.94 -16.37 -25.30
N GLU A 152 -5.63 -15.36 -24.77
CA GLU A 152 -6.61 -14.57 -25.55
C GLU A 152 -5.94 -13.73 -26.65
N ALA A 153 -4.71 -13.23 -26.44
CA ALA A 153 -3.98 -12.47 -27.45
C ALA A 153 -3.45 -13.31 -28.64
N GLN A 154 -3.52 -14.64 -28.54
CA GLN A 154 -3.04 -15.59 -29.56
C GLN A 154 -4.19 -16.29 -30.29
N ALA A 155 -5.43 -16.08 -29.85
CA ALA A 155 -6.65 -16.64 -30.43
C ALA A 155 -7.33 -15.62 -31.35
#